data_AF-A0A938RIE6-F1
#
_entry.id   AF-A0A938RIE6-F1
#
_cell.length_a   1.000
_cell.length_b   1.000
_cell.length_c   1.000
_cell.angle_alpha   90.00
_cell.angle_beta   90.00
_cell.angle_gamma   90.00
#
_symmetry.space_group_name_H-M   'P 1'
#
loop_
_entity.id
_entity.type
_entity.pdbx_description
1 polymer ?
#
loop_
_entity_poly.entity_id
_entity_poly.type
_entity_poly.pdbx_seq_one_letter_code
_entity_poly.pdbx_strand_id
1 'polypeptide(L)'
;MLEENLSPVCCKCGRPATNIKLIHETDGVRFCYEGICGGNGDGDLVSEAEADAIRTAFTAPYTVEDIKLADLYDDGGFCRECLKFYCYRHWHVSKTGGGQCPKRHFKSLDPHWSPDDW
;
A
#
# COMPACT_ATOMS: atom_id res chain seq x y z
N MET A 1 20.08 -5.15 -14.07
CA MET A 1 18.72 -5.08 -13.50
C MET A 1 18.84 -4.30 -12.20
N LEU A 2 18.19 -3.14 -12.13
CA LEU A 2 18.09 -2.34 -10.92
C LEU A 2 16.84 -2.83 -10.18
N GLU A 3 16.99 -3.18 -8.91
CA GLU A 3 15.89 -3.59 -8.04
C GLU A 3 15.81 -2.64 -6.86
N GLU A 4 14.60 -2.19 -6.56
CA GLU A 4 14.31 -1.32 -5.44
C GLU A 4 13.27 -1.96 -4.54
N ASN A 5 13.51 -1.90 -3.24
CA ASN A 5 12.64 -2.47 -2.23
C ASN A 5 12.14 -1.37 -1.29
N LEU A 6 10.82 -1.20 -1.18
CA LEU A 6 10.18 -0.22 -0.31
C LEU A 6 9.28 -0.97 0.69
N SER A 7 9.61 -0.88 1.98
CA SER A 7 8.89 -1.57 3.06
C SER A 7 8.66 -0.61 4.23
N PRO A 8 7.70 0.32 4.14
CA PRO A 8 7.37 1.19 5.26
C PRO A 8 6.98 0.35 6.49
N VAL A 9 7.43 0.78 7.66
CA VAL A 9 7.26 0.00 8.89
C VAL A 9 6.04 0.44 9.68
N CYS A 10 5.36 -0.54 10.27
CA CYS A 10 4.27 -0.33 11.20
C CYS A 10 4.75 0.50 12.40
N CYS A 11 4.12 1.66 12.63
CA CYS A 11 4.51 2.55 13.72
C CYS A 11 4.27 1.95 15.12
N LYS A 12 3.56 0.82 15.23
CA LYS A 12 3.24 0.14 16.49
C LYS A 12 4.20 -0.97 16.86
N CYS A 13 4.72 -1.73 15.88
CA CYS A 13 5.55 -2.89 16.16
C CYS A 13 6.81 -3.02 15.29
N GLY A 14 7.08 -2.06 14.40
CA GLY A 14 8.28 -2.04 13.55
C GLY A 14 8.30 -3.08 12.43
N ARG A 15 7.31 -3.98 12.34
CA ARG A 15 7.19 -4.91 11.21
C ARG A 15 6.82 -4.16 9.93
N PRO A 16 7.22 -4.64 8.74
CA PRO A 16 6.72 -4.09 7.47
C PRO A 16 5.18 -4.00 7.47
N ALA A 17 4.66 -2.87 7.03
CA ALA A 17 3.23 -2.71 6.78
C ALA A 17 2.86 -3.33 5.44
N THR A 18 3.70 -3.09 4.43
CA THR A 18 3.64 -3.66 3.09
C THR A 18 5.06 -3.90 2.59
N ASN A 19 5.20 -4.72 1.54
CA ASN A 19 6.43 -4.85 0.77
C ASN A 19 6.15 -4.50 -0.69
N ILE A 20 6.96 -3.62 -1.25
CA ILE A 20 6.94 -3.21 -2.65
C ILE A 20 8.29 -3.50 -3.26
N LYS A 21 8.28 -4.10 -4.47
CA LYS A 21 9.47 -4.23 -5.31
C LYS A 21 9.23 -3.57 -6.66
N LEU A 22 10.19 -2.80 -7.11
CA LEU A 22 10.24 -2.25 -8.47
C LEU A 22 11.49 -2.81 -9.15
N ILE A 23 11.28 -3.62 -10.18
CA ILE A 23 12.36 -4.28 -10.94
C ILE A 23 12.37 -3.70 -12.35
N HIS A 24 13.46 -3.03 -12.70
CA HIS A 24 13.61 -2.41 -14.03
C HIS A 24 13.94 -3.48 -15.07
N GLU A 25 12.99 -3.69 -15.99
CA GLU A 25 13.08 -4.63 -17.12
C GLU A 25 13.20 -3.87 -18.46
N THR A 26 13.32 -4.60 -19.57
CA THR A 26 13.47 -3.99 -20.91
C THR A 26 12.21 -3.26 -21.38
N ASP A 27 11.05 -3.75 -20.99
CA ASP A 27 9.75 -3.34 -21.53
C ASP A 27 8.91 -2.54 -20.52
N GLY A 28 9.48 -2.21 -19.36
CA GLY A 28 8.84 -1.45 -18.29
C GLY A 28 9.40 -1.80 -16.91
N VAL A 29 8.65 -1.45 -15.87
CA VAL A 29 9.01 -1.76 -14.48
C VAL A 29 8.07 -2.84 -13.97
N ARG A 30 8.62 -3.99 -13.54
CA ARG A 30 7.82 -4.99 -12.83
C ARG A 30 7.59 -4.53 -11.40
N PHE A 31 6.32 -4.29 -11.07
CA PHE A 31 5.85 -3.92 -9.74
C PHE A 31 5.31 -5.14 -9.02
N CYS A 32 5.99 -5.57 -7.96
CA CYS A 32 5.50 -6.63 -7.06
C CYS A 32 5.01 -6.00 -5.76
N TYR A 33 3.79 -6.35 -5.35
CA TYR A 33 3.10 -5.77 -4.22
C TYR A 33 2.59 -6.84 -3.25
N GLU A 34 2.96 -6.70 -1.99
CA GLU A 34 2.40 -7.43 -0.85
C GLU A 34 1.85 -6.42 0.16
N GLY A 35 0.56 -6.12 0.04
CA GLY A 35 -0.19 -5.23 0.92
C GLY A 35 -0.61 -5.87 2.23
N ILE A 36 -1.48 -5.18 2.97
CA ILE A 36 -1.96 -5.69 4.26
C ILE A 36 -3.03 -6.77 4.09
N CYS A 37 -3.81 -6.73 3.00
CA CYS A 37 -4.94 -7.62 2.78
C CYS A 37 -4.88 -8.39 1.44
N GLY A 38 -3.80 -8.24 0.68
CA GLY A 38 -3.69 -8.80 -0.65
C GLY A 38 -2.45 -8.29 -1.37
N GLY A 39 -2.27 -8.72 -2.61
CA GLY A 39 -1.12 -8.40 -3.43
C GLY A 39 -1.37 -8.81 -4.87
N ASN A 40 -0.43 -8.53 -5.76
CA ASN A 40 -0.56 -8.81 -7.19
C ASN A 40 0.20 -10.07 -7.66
N GLY A 41 0.47 -11.01 -6.73
CA GLY A 41 1.09 -12.29 -7.07
C GLY A 41 2.51 -12.14 -7.62
N ASP A 42 2.73 -12.58 -8.86
CA ASP A 42 4.04 -12.55 -9.53
C ASP A 42 4.46 -11.14 -10.01
N GLY A 43 3.62 -10.14 -9.79
CA GLY A 43 3.83 -8.75 -10.15
C GLY A 43 3.20 -8.35 -11.48
N ASP A 44 2.96 -7.05 -11.64
CA ASP A 44 2.41 -6.43 -12.85
C ASP A 44 3.49 -5.62 -13.56
N LEU A 45 3.43 -5.55 -14.89
CA LEU A 45 4.27 -4.62 -15.65
C LEU A 45 3.58 -3.25 -15.66
N VAL A 46 4.22 -2.26 -15.09
CA VAL A 46 3.74 -0.87 -15.02
C VAL A 46 4.67 0.07 -15.79
N SER A 47 4.15 1.24 -16.14
CA SER A 47 4.95 2.31 -16.74
C SER A 47 5.94 2.92 -15.73
N GLU A 48 6.99 3.57 -16.24
CA GLU A 48 7.93 4.34 -15.41
C GLU A 48 7.21 5.40 -14.56
N ALA A 49 6.17 6.05 -15.10
CA ALA A 49 5.41 7.07 -14.38
C ALA A 49 4.64 6.47 -13.19
N GLU A 50 4.04 5.30 -13.36
CA GLU A 50 3.38 4.57 -12.27
C GLU A 50 4.41 4.11 -11.22
N ALA A 51 5.54 3.58 -11.65
CA ALA A 51 6.63 3.19 -10.77
C ALA A 51 7.17 4.37 -9.94
N ASP A 52 7.30 5.56 -10.55
CA ASP A 52 7.73 6.77 -9.85
C ASP A 52 6.68 7.31 -8.88
N ALA A 53 5.39 7.21 -9.21
CA ALA A 53 4.31 7.55 -8.26
C ALA A 53 4.35 6.63 -7.03
N ILE A 54 4.51 5.31 -7.24
CA ILE A 54 4.67 4.33 -6.16
C ILE A 54 5.94 4.63 -5.34
N ARG A 55 7.08 4.85 -6.00
CA ARG A 55 8.35 5.20 -5.35
C ARG A 55 8.21 6.42 -4.46
N THR A 56 7.58 7.47 -4.97
CA THR A 56 7.35 8.73 -4.25
C THR A 56 6.46 8.49 -3.03
N ALA A 57 5.33 7.81 -3.20
CA ALA A 57 4.38 7.50 -2.14
C ALA A 57 4.99 6.71 -0.97
N PHE A 58 5.90 5.79 -1.28
CA PHE A 58 6.49 4.87 -0.30
C PHE A 58 7.91 5.26 0.15
N THR A 59 8.33 6.50 -0.13
CA THR A 59 9.56 7.10 0.39
C THR A 59 9.23 8.27 1.32
N ALA A 60 9.88 8.35 2.49
CA ALA A 60 9.64 9.46 3.41
C ALA A 60 10.14 10.79 2.82
N PRO A 61 9.43 11.92 3.05
CA PRO A 61 8.24 12.09 3.89
C PRO A 61 6.94 11.62 3.23
N TYR A 62 6.06 10.98 4.01
CA TYR A 62 4.80 10.44 3.51
C TYR A 62 3.68 11.49 3.55
N THR A 63 3.01 11.72 2.42
CA THR A 63 1.85 12.63 2.30
C THR A 63 0.58 11.86 1.93
N VAL A 64 -0.59 12.47 2.15
CA VAL A 64 -1.86 11.85 1.75
C VAL A 64 -2.01 11.86 0.22
N GLU A 65 -1.49 12.89 -0.41
CA GLU A 65 -1.55 13.14 -1.84
C GLU A 65 -0.73 12.08 -2.60
N ASP A 66 0.52 11.85 -2.20
CA ASP A 66 1.38 10.86 -2.87
C ASP A 66 0.84 9.44 -2.70
N ILE A 67 0.38 9.09 -1.49
CA ILE A 67 -0.23 7.77 -1.21
C ILE A 67 -1.48 7.53 -2.07
N LYS A 68 -2.31 8.57 -2.28
CA LYS A 68 -3.46 8.47 -3.18
C LYS A 68 -3.04 8.30 -4.64
N LEU A 69 -1.97 8.98 -5.07
CA LEU A 69 -1.47 8.90 -6.44
C LEU A 69 -0.86 7.54 -6.78
N ALA A 70 -0.37 6.79 -5.80
CA ALA A 70 0.06 5.40 -6.00
C ALA A 70 -1.09 4.42 -6.25
N ASP A 71 -2.34 4.84 -6.05
CA ASP A 71 -3.58 4.13 -6.40
C ASP A 71 -3.67 2.68 -5.90
N LEU A 72 -3.06 2.38 -4.76
CA LEU A 72 -3.18 1.08 -4.11
C LEU A 72 -4.43 1.04 -3.25
N TYR A 73 -5.30 0.06 -3.49
CA TYR A 73 -6.63 -0.04 -2.85
C TYR A 73 -6.57 0.08 -1.30
N ASP A 74 -5.58 -0.55 -0.66
CA ASP A 74 -5.38 -0.54 0.80
C ASP A 74 -4.38 0.53 1.29
N ASP A 75 -3.96 1.46 0.42
CA ASP A 75 -2.94 2.49 0.68
C ASP A 75 -1.63 1.94 1.28
N GLY A 76 -1.29 0.65 1.07
CA GLY A 76 -0.12 0.03 1.71
C GLY A 76 -0.19 -0.02 3.23
N GLY A 77 -1.39 0.07 3.81
CA GLY A 77 -1.60 0.18 5.25
C GLY A 77 -1.34 1.58 5.82
N PHE A 78 -1.32 2.62 5.00
CA PHE A 78 -1.24 4.01 5.45
C PHE A 78 -2.58 4.50 6.01
N CYS A 79 -2.56 5.06 7.22
CA CYS A 79 -3.72 5.75 7.78
C CYS A 79 -3.62 7.25 7.49
N ARG A 80 -4.49 7.75 6.60
CA ARG A 80 -4.54 9.14 6.13
C ARG A 80 -4.71 10.18 7.24
N GLU A 81 -5.36 9.82 8.34
CA GLU A 81 -5.53 10.71 9.51
C GLU A 81 -4.35 10.65 10.49
N CYS A 82 -3.70 9.49 10.62
CA CYS A 82 -2.51 9.38 11.50
C CYS A 82 -1.21 9.80 10.82
N LEU A 83 -1.19 9.84 9.49
CA LEU A 83 0.01 9.94 8.66
C LEU A 83 1.06 8.87 8.99
N LYS A 84 0.60 7.64 9.23
CA LYS A 84 1.43 6.52 9.69
C LYS A 84 0.98 5.21 9.04
N PHE A 85 1.96 4.34 8.83
CA PHE A 85 1.74 2.97 8.40
C PHE A 85 1.44 2.04 9.57
N TYR A 86 0.53 1.11 9.35
CA TYR A 86 0.21 0.01 10.25
C TYR A 86 0.20 -1.31 9.48
N CYS A 87 0.74 -2.38 10.06
CA CYS A 87 0.65 -3.70 9.45
C CYS A 87 -0.75 -4.29 9.62
N TYR A 88 -1.05 -5.36 8.88
CA TYR A 88 -2.32 -6.09 8.95
C TYR A 88 -2.83 -6.33 10.37
N ARG A 89 -1.94 -6.73 11.29
CA ARG A 89 -2.29 -6.99 12.70
C ARG A 89 -2.81 -5.76 13.44
N HIS A 90 -2.32 -4.57 13.11
CA HIS A 90 -2.69 -3.31 13.75
C HIS A 90 -3.75 -2.52 12.99
N TRP A 91 -4.09 -2.95 11.76
CA TRP A 91 -5.28 -2.49 11.05
C TRP A 91 -6.56 -3.19 11.49
N HIS A 92 -6.49 -4.14 12.44
CA HIS A 92 -7.66 -4.82 13.02
C HIS A 92 -8.69 -5.21 11.95
N VAL A 93 -8.21 -5.85 10.89
CA VAL A 93 -9.01 -6.15 9.70
C VAL A 93 -10.17 -7.05 10.08
N SER A 94 -11.37 -6.61 9.75
CA SER A 94 -12.62 -7.33 9.97
C SER A 94 -12.84 -8.39 8.90
N LYS A 95 -13.71 -9.36 9.19
CA LYS A 95 -14.11 -10.39 8.21
C LYS A 95 -14.90 -9.83 7.02
N THR A 96 -15.41 -8.61 7.12
CA THR A 96 -16.24 -7.96 6.10
C THR A 96 -15.43 -6.99 5.22
N GLY A 97 -14.11 -7.14 5.17
CA GLY A 97 -13.26 -6.38 4.25
C GLY A 97 -12.89 -4.96 4.69
N GLY A 98 -13.35 -4.47 5.85
CA GLY A 98 -12.92 -3.19 6.41
C GLY A 98 -11.84 -3.34 7.50
N GLY A 99 -11.07 -2.28 7.77
CA GLY A 99 -10.09 -2.25 8.87
C GLY A 99 -10.14 -0.94 9.65
N GLN A 100 -9.63 -0.98 10.89
CA GLN A 100 -9.41 0.20 11.73
C GLN A 100 -7.98 0.26 12.22
N CYS A 101 -7.33 1.41 12.03
CA CYS A 101 -6.03 1.64 12.64
C CYS A 101 -6.14 1.68 14.20
N PRO A 102 -5.03 1.71 14.95
CA PRO A 102 -5.06 1.77 16.42
C PRO A 102 -5.72 3.03 17.00
N LYS A 103 -5.98 4.06 16.18
CA LYS A 103 -6.74 5.26 16.54
C LYS A 103 -8.21 5.19 16.14
N ARG A 104 -8.68 4.04 15.63
CA ARG A 104 -10.07 3.74 15.21
C ARG A 104 -10.55 4.43 13.93
N HIS A 105 -9.66 5.07 13.16
CA HIS A 105 -9.99 5.52 11.81
C HIS A 105 -10.22 4.32 10.90
N PHE A 106 -11.36 4.31 10.24
CA PHE A 106 -11.81 3.23 9.37
C PHE A 106 -11.32 3.42 7.94
N LYS A 107 -11.02 2.32 7.26
CA LYS A 107 -10.82 2.26 5.82
C LYS A 107 -11.42 0.96 5.29
N SER A 108 -12.08 1.04 4.14
CA SER A 108 -12.40 -0.18 3.38
C SER A 108 -11.11 -0.75 2.80
N LEU A 109 -10.86 -2.02 3.08
CA LEU A 109 -9.70 -2.79 2.59
C LEU A 109 -10.15 -3.86 1.58
N ASP A 110 -11.41 -3.82 1.18
CA ASP A 110 -11.99 -4.69 0.17
C ASP A 110 -11.79 -4.04 -1.20
N PRO A 111 -10.99 -4.63 -2.10
CA PRO A 111 -10.79 -4.11 -3.44
C PRO A 111 -12.06 -4.11 -4.30
N HIS A 112 -13.12 -4.81 -3.87
CA HIS A 112 -14.40 -4.90 -4.58
C HIS A 112 -15.50 -4.02 -3.97
N TRP A 113 -15.24 -3.29 -2.89
CA TRP A 113 -16.28 -2.50 -2.22
C TRP A 113 -16.52 -1.16 -2.91
N SER A 114 -17.76 -0.91 -3.36
CA SER A 114 -18.23 0.41 -3.77
C SER A 114 -19.27 0.95 -2.77
N PRO A 115 -19.23 2.25 -2.41
CA PRO A 115 -20.20 2.86 -1.52
C PRO A 115 -21.62 2.93 -2.11
N ASP A 116 -21.81 2.59 -3.39
CA ASP A 116 -23.10 2.63 -4.09
C ASP A 116 -23.89 1.30 -4.02
N ASP A 117 -23.36 0.28 -3.32
CA ASP A 117 -23.99 -1.05 -3.20
C ASP A 117 -25.09 -1.15 -2.11
N TRP A 118 -25.71 -0.03 -1.70
CA TRP A 118 -26.83 -0.02 -0.72
C TRP A 118 -27.98 0.92 -1.10
#